data_AF-A0A177A1G0-F1
#
_entry.id   AF-A0A177A1G0-F1
#
_cell.length_a   1.000
_cell.length_b   1.000
_cell.length_c   1.000
_cell.angle_alpha   90.00
_cell.angle_beta   90.00
_cell.angle_gamma   90.00
#
_symmetry.space_group_name_H-M   'P 1'
#
loop_
_entity.id
_entity.type
_entity.pdbx_description
1 polymer ?
#
loop_
_entity_poly.entity_id
_entity_poly.type
_entity_poly.pdbx_seq_one_letter_code
_entity_poly.pdbx_strand_id
1 'polypeptide(L)'
;MMMRTKRETQMSIKFKDAVGHKFTFPFHIICKWAGMEDINNQAFLHVDVLGPPVQEGHYDLIGPNVEIFLPQVWESVIEPDMSITMAMWPMPEPPKNSSNDDDDDDDDQSSRSASPTLVDPDGLSPSESKKGRHWRIFKRWPNSASKEK
;
A
#
# COMPACT_ATOMS: atom_id res chain seq x y z
N MET A 1 -32.38 1.48 37.94
CA MET A 1 -30.93 1.77 37.88
C MET A 1 -30.32 0.90 36.80
N MET A 2 -30.06 1.47 35.61
CA MET A 2 -29.24 0.76 34.61
C MET A 2 -27.80 0.77 35.12
N MET A 3 -27.30 -0.43 35.44
CA MET A 3 -25.88 -0.63 35.67
C MET A 3 -25.16 -0.28 34.37
N ARG A 4 -24.57 0.92 34.32
CA ARG A 4 -23.48 1.17 33.37
C ARG A 4 -22.36 0.26 33.83
N THR A 5 -22.18 -0.87 33.16
CA THR A 5 -21.07 -1.79 33.37
C THR A 5 -19.79 -1.03 33.05
N LYS A 6 -19.24 -0.38 34.08
CA LYS A 6 -17.98 0.34 34.00
C LYS A 6 -16.88 -0.69 34.28
N ARG A 7 -15.94 -0.79 33.32
CA ARG A 7 -14.59 -1.39 33.38
C ARG A 7 -14.44 -2.76 32.71
N GLU A 8 -13.95 -2.76 31.47
CA GLU A 8 -12.82 -3.60 31.00
C GLU A 8 -11.98 -2.86 29.92
N THR A 9 -12.00 -1.52 29.90
CA THR A 9 -11.12 -0.72 29.03
C THR A 9 -9.65 -0.75 29.45
N GLN A 10 -9.29 -1.42 30.55
CA GLN A 10 -7.95 -1.30 31.14
C GLN A 10 -6.82 -1.88 30.28
N MET A 11 -7.11 -2.72 29.28
CA MET A 11 -6.10 -3.30 28.40
C MET A 11 -6.67 -3.59 27.01
N SER A 12 -7.04 -2.55 26.25
CA SER A 12 -7.53 -2.69 24.87
C SER A 12 -6.71 -1.84 23.91
N ILE A 13 -6.74 -2.13 22.60
CA ILE A 13 -6.12 -1.26 21.59
C ILE A 13 -7.17 -0.90 20.55
N LYS A 14 -7.11 0.34 20.09
CA LYS A 14 -7.92 0.84 18.99
C LYS A 14 -7.18 0.60 17.70
N PHE A 15 -7.80 -0.10 16.77
CA PHE A 15 -7.23 -0.39 15.47
C PHE A 15 -8.10 0.22 14.37
N LYS A 16 -7.49 0.90 13.40
CA LYS A 16 -8.14 1.35 12.19
C LYS A 16 -7.53 0.62 11.00
N ASP A 17 -8.34 -0.09 10.22
CA ASP A 17 -7.85 -0.78 9.02
C ASP A 17 -7.62 0.19 7.85
N ALA A 18 -7.09 -0.33 6.74
CA ALA A 18 -6.80 0.46 5.55
C ALA A 18 -8.05 1.02 4.85
N VAL A 19 -9.23 0.44 5.08
CA VAL A 19 -10.51 0.86 4.49
C VAL A 19 -11.21 1.90 5.38
N GLY A 20 -10.77 2.01 6.63
CA GLY A 20 -11.24 2.98 7.61
C GLY A 20 -12.18 2.42 8.66
N HIS A 21 -12.39 1.09 8.71
CA HIS A 21 -13.11 0.46 9.81
C HIS A 21 -12.34 0.60 11.10
N LYS A 22 -13.08 0.71 12.21
CA LYS A 22 -12.51 0.88 13.55
C LYS A 22 -12.88 -0.31 14.40
N PHE A 23 -11.86 -0.92 14.99
CA PHE A 23 -11.97 -2.06 15.87
C PHE A 23 -11.39 -1.72 17.24
N THR A 24 -11.79 -2.50 18.23
CA THR A 24 -11.19 -2.46 19.56
C THR A 24 -10.92 -3.89 19.97
N PHE A 25 -9.65 -4.22 20.17
CA PHE A 25 -9.22 -5.58 20.49
C PHE A 25 -8.66 -5.63 21.92
N PRO A 26 -8.89 -6.74 22.65
CA PRO A 26 -8.19 -7.00 23.90
C PRO A 26 -6.67 -7.06 23.68
N PHE A 27 -5.91 -6.36 24.51
CA PHE A 27 -4.44 -6.26 24.37
C PHE A 27 -3.75 -7.62 24.32
N HIS A 28 -4.16 -8.56 25.16
CA HIS A 28 -3.53 -9.90 25.23
C HIS A 28 -3.66 -10.71 23.93
N ILE A 29 -4.59 -10.36 23.04
CA ILE A 29 -4.75 -11.02 21.74
C ILE A 29 -3.73 -10.48 20.74
N ILE A 30 -3.46 -9.18 20.77
CA ILE A 30 -2.69 -8.46 19.74
C ILE A 30 -1.33 -7.95 20.22
N CYS A 31 -1.00 -8.17 21.50
CA CYS A 31 0.31 -7.79 22.05
C CYS A 31 1.45 -8.57 21.40
N LYS A 32 1.15 -9.69 20.72
CA LYS A 32 2.07 -10.45 19.89
C LYS A 32 1.82 -10.15 18.42
N TRP A 33 2.90 -10.15 17.62
CA TRP A 33 2.79 -9.92 16.19
C TRP A 33 1.84 -10.93 15.52
N ALA A 34 1.94 -12.22 15.88
CA ALA A 34 1.11 -13.27 15.33
C ALA A 34 -0.40 -13.00 15.47
N GLY A 35 -0.84 -12.49 16.63
CA GLY A 35 -2.25 -12.16 16.83
C GLY A 35 -2.70 -10.93 16.05
N MET A 36 -1.80 -9.96 15.87
CA MET A 36 -2.06 -8.81 15.00
C MET A 36 -2.17 -9.22 13.53
N GLU A 37 -1.25 -10.07 13.06
CA GLU A 37 -1.22 -10.62 11.71
C GLU A 37 -2.45 -11.47 11.41
N ASP A 38 -2.88 -12.31 12.35
CA ASP A 38 -4.12 -13.11 12.23
C ASP A 38 -5.35 -12.22 12.03
N ILE A 39 -5.46 -11.12 12.78
CA ILE A 39 -6.56 -10.17 12.64
C ILE A 39 -6.52 -9.49 11.27
N ASN A 40 -5.35 -9.06 10.81
CA ASN A 40 -5.21 -8.46 9.50
C ASN A 40 -5.60 -9.45 8.40
N ASN A 41 -5.13 -10.70 8.47
CA ASN A 41 -5.47 -11.73 7.50
C ASN A 41 -6.97 -12.03 7.47
N GLN A 42 -7.62 -12.09 8.64
CA GLN A 42 -9.06 -12.33 8.75
C GLN A 42 -9.89 -11.16 8.25
N ALA A 43 -9.48 -9.91 8.54
CA ALA A 43 -10.23 -8.71 8.16
C ALA A 43 -10.31 -8.53 6.63
N PHE A 44 -9.34 -9.06 5.88
CA PHE A 44 -9.24 -8.90 4.44
C PHE A 44 -9.45 -10.19 3.64
N LEU A 45 -9.87 -11.28 4.29
CA LEU A 45 -10.00 -12.61 3.65
C LEU A 45 -10.93 -12.62 2.43
N HIS A 46 -11.97 -11.78 2.41
CA HIS A 46 -12.93 -11.68 1.30
C HIS A 46 -12.88 -10.33 0.55
N VAL A 47 -11.78 -9.57 0.68
CA VAL A 47 -11.64 -8.26 0.01
C VAL A 47 -10.74 -8.42 -1.21
N ASP A 48 -11.32 -8.72 -2.39
CA ASP A 48 -10.58 -9.17 -3.58
C ASP A 48 -9.34 -8.32 -3.95
N VAL A 49 -9.41 -7.00 -3.80
CA VAL A 49 -8.31 -6.08 -4.17
C VAL A 49 -7.26 -5.94 -3.06
N LEU A 50 -7.66 -6.04 -1.79
CA LEU A 50 -6.80 -5.77 -0.64
C LEU A 50 -6.33 -7.03 0.09
N GLY A 51 -7.02 -8.15 -0.07
CA GLY A 51 -6.72 -9.44 0.56
C GLY A 51 -5.33 -9.95 0.22
N PRO A 52 -5.01 -10.19 -1.07
CA PRO A 52 -3.69 -10.68 -1.48
C PRO A 52 -2.52 -9.82 -0.95
N PRO A 53 -2.48 -8.49 -1.13
CA PRO A 53 -1.36 -7.69 -0.62
C PRO A 53 -1.31 -7.65 0.91
N VAL A 54 -2.45 -7.73 1.61
CA VAL A 54 -2.44 -7.83 3.08
C VAL A 54 -1.82 -9.16 3.52
N GLN A 55 -2.19 -10.29 2.90
CA GLN A 55 -1.64 -11.60 3.22
C GLN A 55 -0.13 -11.71 2.92
N GLU A 56 0.37 -10.96 1.95
CA GLU A 56 1.80 -10.84 1.64
C GLU A 56 2.56 -9.88 2.59
N GLY A 57 1.84 -9.16 3.46
CA GLY A 57 2.40 -8.20 4.40
C GLY A 57 2.80 -6.86 3.75
N HIS A 58 2.09 -6.44 2.70
CA HIS A 58 2.30 -5.16 2.00
C HIS A 58 1.51 -4.00 2.62
N TYR A 59 1.73 -3.78 3.92
CA TYR A 59 1.13 -2.71 4.69
C TYR A 59 2.07 -2.24 5.80
N ASP A 60 1.84 -1.03 6.27
CA ASP A 60 2.49 -0.47 7.47
C ASP A 60 1.45 -0.36 8.59
N LEU A 61 1.89 -0.64 9.82
CA LEU A 61 1.14 -0.32 11.03
C LEU A 61 1.71 0.96 11.63
N ILE A 62 0.86 1.95 11.83
CA ILE A 62 1.24 3.30 12.23
C ILE A 62 0.70 3.57 13.62
N GLY A 63 1.60 3.93 14.54
CA GLY A 63 1.27 4.30 15.91
C GLY A 63 0.65 5.71 16.06
N PRO A 64 0.29 6.11 17.29
CA PRO A 64 -0.32 7.40 17.56
C PRO A 64 0.60 8.59 17.25
N ASN A 65 1.91 8.38 17.29
CA ASN A 65 2.93 9.39 16.98
C ASN A 65 3.36 9.38 15.50
N VAL A 66 2.58 8.72 14.62
CA VAL A 66 2.91 8.57 13.19
C VAL A 66 4.22 7.82 12.95
N GLU A 67 4.55 6.90 13.86
CA GLU A 67 5.70 6.01 13.75
C GLU A 67 5.29 4.67 13.14
N ILE A 68 6.16 4.07 12.33
CA ILE A 68 5.91 2.77 11.71
C ILE A 68 6.38 1.66 12.66
N PHE A 69 5.50 0.71 12.95
CA PHE A 69 5.82 -0.47 13.75
C PHE A 69 6.24 -1.64 12.87
N LEU A 70 7.45 -2.15 13.12
CA LEU A 70 7.96 -3.34 12.45
C LEU A 70 7.57 -4.61 13.22
N PRO A 71 7.34 -5.74 12.53
CA PRO A 71 7.04 -7.02 13.17
C PRO A 71 8.06 -7.41 14.26
N GLN A 72 9.34 -7.13 14.02
CA GLN A 72 10.44 -7.51 14.92
C GLN A 72 10.47 -6.77 16.25
N VAL A 73 9.88 -5.57 16.32
CA VAL A 73 9.86 -4.74 17.54
C VAL A 73 8.46 -4.59 18.11
N TRP A 74 7.46 -5.20 17.48
CA TRP A 74 6.05 -5.05 17.79
C TRP A 74 5.75 -5.21 19.29
N GLU A 75 6.19 -6.32 19.89
CA GLU A 75 5.90 -6.63 21.30
C GLU A 75 6.55 -5.64 22.28
N SER A 76 7.58 -4.91 21.85
CA SER A 76 8.28 -3.92 22.69
C SER A 76 7.70 -2.52 22.60
N VAL A 77 7.03 -2.19 21.49
CA VAL A 77 6.50 -0.85 21.24
C VAL A 77 5.02 -0.73 21.57
N ILE A 78 4.30 -1.86 21.59
CA ILE A 78 2.86 -1.85 21.75
C ILE A 78 2.44 -1.75 23.21
N GLU A 79 1.52 -0.83 23.49
CA GLU A 79 0.99 -0.59 24.83
C GLU A 79 -0.55 -0.61 24.85
N PRO A 80 -1.16 -0.91 26.00
CA PRO A 80 -2.60 -0.69 26.22
C PRO A 80 -3.05 0.72 25.86
N ASP A 81 -4.31 0.82 25.43
CA ASP A 81 -5.02 2.03 25.01
C ASP A 81 -4.41 2.79 23.82
N MET A 82 -3.42 2.19 23.16
CA MET A 82 -2.81 2.71 21.93
C MET A 82 -3.80 2.74 20.76
N SER A 83 -3.57 3.67 19.84
CA SER A 83 -4.31 3.77 18.57
C SER A 83 -3.38 3.46 17.41
N ILE A 84 -3.70 2.41 16.66
CA ILE A 84 -2.91 1.90 15.55
C ILE A 84 -3.73 2.03 14.27
N THR A 85 -3.11 2.53 13.20
CA THR A 85 -3.72 2.66 11.88
C THR A 85 -2.94 1.83 10.87
N MET A 86 -3.64 1.04 10.06
CA MET A 86 -3.04 0.32 8.95
C MET A 86 -3.04 1.20 7.70
N ALA A 87 -1.91 1.23 7.00
CA ALA A 87 -1.78 1.89 5.70
C ALA A 87 -1.28 0.88 4.66
N MET A 88 -1.98 0.77 3.54
CA MET A 88 -1.51 -0.06 2.42
C MET A 88 -0.36 0.63 1.72
N TRP A 89 0.57 -0.17 1.20
CA TRP A 89 1.56 0.33 0.28
C TRP A 89 0.92 0.74 -1.05
N PRO A 90 1.45 1.77 -1.73
CA PRO A 90 0.93 2.18 -3.03
C PRO A 90 1.12 1.04 -4.04
N MET A 91 0.03 0.60 -4.68
CA MET A 91 0.07 -0.38 -5.75
C MET A 91 0.55 0.30 -7.05
N PRO A 92 1.43 -0.32 -7.85
CA PRO A 92 1.75 0.19 -9.18
C PRO A 92 0.45 0.25 -10.01
N GLU A 93 0.25 1.37 -10.72
CA GLU A 93 -0.87 1.48 -11.65
C GLU A 93 -0.77 0.35 -12.69
N PRO A 94 -1.89 -0.34 -13.01
CA PRO A 94 -1.87 -1.30 -14.09
C PRO A 94 -1.37 -0.59 -15.36
N PRO A 95 -0.52 -1.25 -16.17
CA PRO A 95 -0.02 -0.64 -17.40
C PRO A 95 -1.25 -0.27 -18.26
N LYS A 96 -1.40 1.03 -18.54
CA LYS A 96 -2.38 1.50 -19.52
C LYS A 96 -2.02 0.81 -20.83
N ASN A 97 -2.85 -0.13 -21.25
CA ASN A 97 -2.83 -0.64 -22.60
C ASN A 97 -3.14 0.55 -23.52
N SER A 98 -2.11 1.14 -24.09
CA SER A 98 -2.24 1.92 -25.32
C SER A 98 -2.63 0.93 -26.42
N SER A 99 -3.91 0.55 -26.46
CA SER A 99 -4.49 -0.09 -27.63
C SER A 99 -4.56 0.98 -28.71
N ASN A 100 -3.54 0.97 -29.58
CA ASN A 100 -3.54 1.36 -30.97
C ASN A 100 -4.83 2.03 -31.47
N ASP A 101 -4.78 3.36 -31.62
CA ASP A 101 -5.53 4.05 -32.66
C ASP A 101 -4.79 3.82 -33.99
N ASP A 102 -4.85 2.58 -34.49
CA ASP A 102 -4.61 2.27 -35.91
C ASP A 102 -5.99 2.33 -36.59
N ASP A 103 -6.54 3.55 -36.74
CA ASP A 103 -7.61 3.78 -37.70
C ASP A 103 -6.94 4.05 -39.06
N ASP A 104 -7.13 3.09 -39.96
CA ASP A 104 -6.77 3.12 -41.37
C ASP A 104 -7.37 4.36 -42.08
N ASP A 105 -6.52 5.32 -42.45
CA ASP A 105 -6.82 6.31 -43.50
C ASP A 105 -5.94 6.01 -44.72
N ASP A 106 -6.36 5.04 -45.53
CA ASP A 106 -6.03 4.95 -46.95
C ASP A 106 -7.06 5.80 -47.72
N ASP A 107 -6.69 6.97 -48.26
CA ASP A 107 -6.62 7.18 -49.71
C ASP A 107 -6.19 8.62 -50.12
N ASP A 108 -5.47 8.61 -51.24
CA ASP A 108 -5.33 9.63 -52.29
C ASP A 108 -4.21 10.71 -52.25
N GLN A 109 -3.37 10.59 -53.29
CA GLN A 109 -2.21 11.41 -53.59
C GLN A 109 -2.55 12.83 -54.07
N SER A 110 -1.79 13.83 -53.64
CA SER A 110 -1.39 14.89 -54.59
C SER A 110 -0.08 15.58 -54.21
N SER A 111 0.88 15.42 -55.13
CA SER A 111 2.21 16.01 -55.16
C SER A 111 2.23 17.52 -54.92
N ARG A 112 3.21 18.02 -54.15
CA ARG A 112 4.14 19.11 -54.56
C ARG A 112 5.23 19.37 -53.52
N SER A 113 6.46 19.44 -54.03
CA SER A 113 7.73 19.65 -53.35
C SER A 113 7.88 21.03 -52.71
N ALA A 114 8.50 21.09 -51.53
CA ALA A 114 9.78 21.77 -51.24
C ALA A 114 10.00 21.90 -49.71
N SER A 115 11.09 21.32 -49.20
CA SER A 115 11.71 21.63 -47.89
C SER A 115 12.39 23.02 -47.92
N PRO A 116 13.04 23.59 -46.87
CA PRO A 116 13.38 22.98 -45.57
C PRO A 116 13.37 23.90 -44.31
N THR A 117 13.65 23.26 -43.15
CA THR A 117 14.33 23.77 -41.93
C THR A 117 13.72 24.93 -41.13
N LEU A 118 13.29 24.65 -39.89
CA LEU A 118 13.76 25.40 -38.72
C LEU A 118 13.91 24.47 -37.51
N VAL A 119 15.11 24.53 -36.94
CA VAL A 119 15.56 23.84 -35.75
C VAL A 119 15.27 24.75 -34.56
N ASP A 120 14.60 24.22 -33.53
CA ASP A 120 14.63 24.80 -32.19
C ASP A 120 14.87 23.66 -31.18
N PRO A 121 16.07 23.58 -30.59
CA PRO A 121 16.38 22.65 -29.52
C PRO A 121 16.36 23.39 -28.19
N ASP A 122 15.20 23.55 -27.56
CA ASP A 122 15.18 23.79 -26.12
C ASP A 122 13.85 23.35 -25.50
N GLY A 123 13.88 22.17 -24.93
CA GLY A 123 12.75 21.54 -24.24
C GLY A 123 13.22 20.56 -23.18
N LEU A 124 14.34 20.85 -22.50
CA LEU A 124 14.67 20.15 -21.26
C LEU A 124 13.70 20.62 -20.17
N SER A 125 12.65 19.83 -19.96
CA SER A 125 12.00 19.71 -18.66
C SER A 125 12.27 18.32 -18.11
N PRO A 126 13.34 18.12 -17.32
CA PRO A 126 13.39 17.01 -16.40
C PRO A 126 12.50 17.41 -15.23
N SER A 127 11.22 17.00 -15.26
CA SER A 127 10.45 16.89 -14.03
C SER A 127 11.10 15.78 -13.21
N GLU A 128 12.12 16.19 -12.45
CA GLU A 128 12.67 15.40 -11.37
C GLU A 128 11.56 15.20 -10.32
N SER A 129 10.69 14.22 -10.54
CA SER A 129 9.89 13.59 -9.50
C SER A 129 10.83 12.75 -8.63
N LYS A 130 11.73 13.44 -7.93
CA LYS A 130 12.43 12.97 -6.74
C LYS A 130 11.45 13.03 -5.58
N LYS A 131 10.48 12.12 -5.55
CA LYS A 131 9.64 11.90 -4.37
C LYS A 131 9.54 10.41 -4.10
N GLY A 132 10.24 9.99 -3.03
CA GLY A 132 9.77 8.88 -2.22
C GLY A 132 10.19 7.46 -2.60
N ARG A 133 11.42 7.23 -3.07
CA ARG A 133 12.02 5.88 -3.07
C ARG A 133 12.51 5.46 -1.67
N HIS A 134 11.69 5.63 -0.62
CA HIS A 134 12.03 5.17 0.73
C HIS A 134 11.63 3.70 0.95
N TRP A 135 10.71 3.15 0.19
CA TRP A 135 10.25 1.76 0.42
C TRP A 135 11.28 0.67 0.08
N ARG A 136 12.34 1.00 -0.69
CA ARG A 136 13.38 0.04 -1.11
C ARG A 136 14.25 -0.50 0.02
N ILE A 137 14.21 0.11 1.20
CA ILE A 137 15.17 -0.21 2.27
C ILE A 137 14.72 -1.41 3.11
N PHE A 138 13.40 -1.67 3.23
CA PHE A 138 12.91 -2.66 4.21
C PHE A 138 12.39 -3.99 3.63
N LYS A 139 12.24 -4.11 2.30
CA LYS A 139 12.16 -5.41 1.60
C LYS A 139 12.79 -5.33 0.21
N ARG A 140 14.13 -5.44 0.14
CA ARG A 140 14.79 -5.93 -1.09
C ARG A 140 14.32 -7.36 -1.31
N TRP A 141 13.35 -7.57 -2.19
CA TRP A 141 12.94 -8.91 -2.65
C TRP A 141 13.82 -9.35 -3.82
N PRO A 142 14.67 -10.38 -3.61
CA PRO A 142 14.79 -11.51 -4.51
C PRO A 142 14.17 -12.72 -3.80
N ASN A 143 13.16 -13.36 -4.40
CA ASN A 143 13.03 -14.83 -4.52
C ASN A 143 11.64 -15.24 -5.03
N SER A 144 11.49 -15.26 -6.34
CA SER A 144 10.88 -16.42 -7.01
C SER A 144 12.01 -17.30 -7.57
N ALA A 145 12.85 -17.81 -6.68
CA ALA A 145 13.75 -18.91 -7.03
C ALA A 145 12.92 -20.19 -7.01
N SER A 146 12.80 -20.79 -8.19
CA SER A 146 12.17 -22.07 -8.50
C SER A 146 12.33 -23.10 -7.38
N LYS A 147 11.21 -23.69 -6.96
CA LYS A 147 11.22 -24.95 -6.24
C LYS A 147 11.25 -26.07 -7.28
N GLU A 148 12.45 -26.33 -7.81
CA GLU A 148 12.75 -27.60 -8.45
C GLU A 148 13.04 -28.63 -7.34
N LYS A 149 12.25 -29.70 -7.29
CA LYS A 149 12.63 -31.03 -6.80
C LYS A 149 11.58 -32.05 -7.20
#